data_AF-A0A941PHG8-F1
#
_entry.id   AF-A0A941PHG8-F1
#
_cell.length_a   1.000
_cell.length_b   1.000
_cell.length_c   1.000
_cell.angle_alpha   90.00
_cell.angle_beta   90.00
_cell.angle_gamma   90.00
#
_symmetry.space_group_name_H-M   'P 1'
#
loop_
_entity.id
_entity.type
_entity.pdbx_description
1 polymer ?
#
loop_
_entity_poly.entity_id
_entity_poly.type
_entity_poly.pdbx_seq_one_letter_code
_entity_poly.pdbx_strand_id
1 'polypeptide(L)'
;MFAGGEVNVTEHRAVMHWALRAPAPPSEVADVRARMAAFAQRIRPAIDAVVHLGIGGSDLGPRLLVDALKPHRLPDIDVRFAANVDGADVADAIEGLDPKRTLLIVVSKTFTTQETLTNADFVRSWGPAHIAAATAAPDRARTWGVPEGNIFPFWDWVGGRYSLWSSVSLACVIALKDNSFDQLLHGASEMDVHFRSAPFARNVPALAAAVQMWNREALGRGSYALIPYSERLRLLPAYMQQLEMESNGKRVTRGGASLARPSAGVTWGAAGTNAQHSFFQLLHQGVEEIPVELVLFKDGHEGPPAHRAKLFANALAQARALMVGKSEDAARAEMIAKGMSAEEAVRLAPHRTFEGDRTSTILCMDALTPAALGALIAFYEHRTFTQGVLAGINSFDQWGVELGKEMANQLTAPLQGGAEPQDLDASTAAWIGRLRPNR
;
A
#
# COMPACT_ATOMS: atom_id res chain seq x y z
N MET A 1 -22.43 2.87 0.35
CA MET A 1 -21.29 2.96 -0.60
C MET A 1 -21.74 2.72 -2.03
N PHE A 2 -22.12 1.50 -2.43
CA PHE A 2 -22.49 1.18 -3.83
C PHE A 2 -23.69 1.95 -4.41
N ALA A 3 -24.56 2.52 -3.58
CA ALA A 3 -25.65 3.38 -4.03
C ALA A 3 -25.22 4.83 -4.34
N GLY A 4 -23.93 5.17 -4.22
CA GLY A 4 -23.42 6.54 -4.49
C GLY A 4 -23.76 7.59 -3.43
N GLY A 5 -24.42 7.20 -2.33
CA GLY A 5 -24.73 8.12 -1.22
C GLY A 5 -23.50 8.59 -0.44
N GLU A 6 -23.72 9.59 0.42
CA GLU A 6 -22.70 10.17 1.30
C GLU A 6 -22.28 9.17 2.38
N VAL A 7 -21.11 8.56 2.19
CA VAL A 7 -20.51 7.64 3.18
C VAL A 7 -19.42 8.35 3.98
N ASN A 8 -18.70 9.27 3.33
CA ASN A 8 -17.72 10.12 3.99
C ASN A 8 -18.44 11.36 4.55
N VAL A 9 -18.96 11.20 5.76
CA VAL A 9 -19.86 12.16 6.41
C VAL A 9 -19.17 13.44 6.89
N THR A 10 -17.86 13.39 7.13
CA THR A 10 -17.10 14.56 7.63
C THR A 10 -16.66 15.49 6.50
N GLU A 11 -16.52 14.96 5.29
CA GLU A 11 -16.18 15.75 4.09
C GLU A 11 -17.37 15.92 3.13
N HIS A 12 -18.56 15.42 3.48
CA HIS A 12 -19.77 15.44 2.66
C HIS A 12 -19.58 14.87 1.25
N ARG A 13 -18.96 13.68 1.17
CA ARG A 13 -18.59 13.04 -0.10
C ARG A 13 -19.14 11.63 -0.25
N ALA A 14 -19.48 11.30 -1.49
CA ALA A 14 -19.61 9.92 -1.91
C ALA A 14 -18.25 9.21 -1.89
N VAL A 15 -18.29 7.88 -1.79
CA VAL A 15 -17.10 7.02 -1.88
C VAL A 15 -17.36 6.00 -2.97
N MET A 16 -16.71 6.19 -4.12
CA MET A 16 -17.08 5.52 -5.36
C MET A 16 -15.88 4.93 -6.12
N HIS A 17 -14.80 4.53 -5.44
CA HIS A 17 -13.66 3.86 -6.10
C HIS A 17 -14.08 2.61 -6.90
N TRP A 18 -15.13 1.89 -6.46
CA TRP A 18 -15.75 0.79 -7.20
C TRP A 18 -16.32 1.21 -8.58
N ALA A 19 -16.71 2.47 -8.75
CA ALA A 19 -17.24 2.98 -10.02
C ALA A 19 -16.13 3.14 -11.08
N LEU A 20 -14.85 3.26 -10.68
CA LEU A 20 -13.70 3.34 -11.59
C LEU A 20 -13.47 2.04 -12.37
N ARG A 21 -13.89 0.93 -11.78
CA ARG A 21 -13.67 -0.43 -12.26
C ARG A 21 -14.97 -1.17 -12.61
N ALA A 22 -16.12 -0.52 -12.48
CA ALA A 22 -17.40 -1.10 -12.85
C ALA A 22 -17.43 -1.48 -14.34
N PRO A 23 -18.19 -2.52 -14.75
CA PRO A 23 -18.30 -2.91 -16.15
C PRO A 23 -18.90 -1.79 -17.02
N ALA A 24 -19.83 -1.03 -16.45
CA ALA A 24 -20.39 0.19 -17.00
C ALA A 24 -20.06 1.36 -16.05
N PRO A 25 -18.85 1.95 -16.16
CA PRO A 25 -18.47 3.06 -15.31
C PRO A 25 -19.20 4.35 -15.78
N PRO A 26 -19.25 5.40 -14.94
CA PRO A 26 -19.72 6.72 -15.37
C PRO A 26 -19.02 7.19 -16.65
N SER A 27 -19.72 7.95 -17.52
CA SER A 27 -19.18 8.37 -18.82
C SER A 27 -17.84 9.12 -18.69
N GLU A 28 -17.74 10.01 -17.71
CA GLU A 28 -16.51 10.74 -17.38
C GLU A 28 -15.32 9.81 -17.06
N VAL A 29 -15.57 8.67 -16.42
CA VAL A 29 -14.56 7.65 -16.13
C VAL A 29 -14.15 6.91 -17.41
N ALA A 30 -15.13 6.51 -18.23
CA ALA A 30 -14.88 5.86 -19.50
C ALA A 30 -14.04 6.75 -20.43
N ASP A 31 -14.36 8.05 -20.48
CA ASP A 31 -13.67 9.04 -21.30
C ASP A 31 -12.20 9.20 -20.87
N VAL A 32 -11.93 9.31 -19.56
CA VAL A 32 -10.55 9.40 -19.05
C VAL A 32 -9.78 8.11 -19.36
N ARG A 33 -10.37 6.94 -19.17
CA ARG A 33 -9.72 5.65 -19.50
C ARG A 33 -9.37 5.55 -20.98
N ALA A 34 -10.29 5.93 -21.86
CA ALA A 34 -10.05 5.95 -23.30
C ALA A 34 -8.90 6.92 -23.68
N ARG A 35 -8.88 8.12 -23.06
CA ARG A 35 -7.80 9.09 -23.24
C ARG A 35 -6.45 8.56 -22.75
N MET A 36 -6.40 7.87 -21.61
CA MET A 36 -5.18 7.25 -21.09
C MET A 36 -4.65 6.17 -22.04
N ALA A 37 -5.54 5.32 -22.57
CA ALA A 37 -5.15 4.27 -23.52
C ALA A 37 -4.60 4.87 -24.84
N ALA A 38 -5.28 5.88 -25.39
CA ALA A 38 -4.82 6.58 -26.59
C ALA A 38 -3.48 7.30 -26.36
N PHE A 39 -3.32 7.93 -25.19
CA PHE A 39 -2.05 8.55 -24.80
C PHE A 39 -0.92 7.53 -24.69
N ALA A 40 -1.16 6.40 -24.04
CA ALA A 40 -0.18 5.32 -23.90
C ALA A 40 0.29 4.82 -25.27
N GLN A 41 -0.62 4.54 -26.20
CA GLN A 41 -0.26 4.12 -27.56
C GLN A 41 0.60 5.16 -28.29
N ARG A 42 0.27 6.44 -28.15
CA ARG A 42 0.98 7.55 -28.79
C ARG A 42 2.38 7.78 -28.19
N ILE A 43 2.52 7.68 -26.86
CA ILE A 43 3.75 8.08 -26.17
C ILE A 43 4.82 6.99 -26.14
N ARG A 44 4.42 5.70 -26.10
CA ARG A 44 5.34 4.56 -25.97
C ARG A 44 6.52 4.59 -26.96
N PRO A 45 6.36 4.89 -28.26
CA PRO A 45 7.50 4.91 -29.19
C PRO A 45 8.50 6.06 -28.94
N ALA A 46 8.08 7.11 -28.24
CA ALA A 46 8.87 8.31 -27.99
C ALA A 46 9.70 8.25 -26.70
N ILE A 47 9.49 7.23 -25.86
CA ILE A 47 10.09 7.14 -24.53
C ILE A 47 10.74 5.77 -24.28
N ASP A 48 11.77 5.76 -23.44
CA ASP A 48 12.34 4.56 -22.84
C ASP A 48 12.08 4.51 -21.32
N ALA A 49 11.67 5.64 -20.74
CA ALA A 49 11.48 5.75 -19.30
C ALA A 49 10.26 6.61 -18.92
N VAL A 50 9.66 6.25 -17.78
CA VAL A 50 8.64 7.01 -17.07
C VAL A 50 9.16 7.33 -15.68
N VAL A 51 9.16 8.61 -15.31
CA VAL A 51 9.37 9.08 -13.93
C VAL A 51 8.01 9.49 -13.38
N HIS A 52 7.51 8.70 -12.43
CA HIS A 52 6.22 8.91 -11.77
C HIS A 52 6.44 9.60 -10.43
N LEU A 53 5.87 10.80 -10.27
CA LEU A 53 5.95 11.58 -9.04
C LEU A 53 4.60 11.66 -8.36
N GLY A 54 4.55 11.23 -7.10
CA GLY A 54 3.36 11.30 -6.26
C GLY A 54 3.71 10.86 -4.85
N ILE A 55 2.87 11.16 -3.86
CA ILE A 55 3.09 10.73 -2.46
C ILE A 55 1.86 10.00 -1.91
N GLY A 56 2.10 9.06 -0.99
CA GLY A 56 1.06 8.25 -0.37
C GLY A 56 0.28 7.46 -1.41
N GLY A 57 -1.03 7.73 -1.52
CA GLY A 57 -1.92 6.97 -2.41
C GLY A 57 -1.62 7.21 -3.90
N SER A 58 -0.93 8.30 -4.22
CA SER A 58 -0.49 8.63 -5.58
C SER A 58 0.78 7.85 -6.00
N ASP A 59 1.44 7.16 -5.08
CA ASP A 59 2.67 6.38 -5.32
C ASP A 59 2.49 4.89 -4.99
N LEU A 60 2.06 4.58 -3.76
CA LEU A 60 2.09 3.21 -3.22
C LEU A 60 1.30 2.22 -4.08
N GLY A 61 0.12 2.62 -4.56
CA GLY A 61 -0.72 1.79 -5.43
C GLY A 61 -0.06 1.53 -6.80
N PRO A 62 0.19 2.58 -7.62
CA PRO A 62 0.86 2.42 -8.91
C PRO A 62 2.21 1.68 -8.81
N ARG A 63 3.02 1.97 -7.78
CA ARG A 63 4.31 1.31 -7.54
C ARG A 63 4.13 -0.18 -7.25
N LEU A 64 3.15 -0.56 -6.42
CA LEU A 64 2.77 -1.95 -6.19
C LEU A 64 2.35 -2.64 -7.48
N LEU A 65 1.49 -2.02 -8.29
CA LEU A 65 1.00 -2.61 -9.53
C LEU A 65 2.13 -2.90 -10.50
N VAL A 66 3.00 -1.92 -10.73
CA VAL A 66 4.17 -2.07 -11.60
C VAL A 66 5.06 -3.18 -11.07
N ASP A 67 5.43 -3.19 -9.77
CA ASP A 67 6.27 -4.23 -9.14
C ASP A 67 5.68 -5.65 -9.26
N ALA A 68 4.41 -5.80 -8.88
CA ALA A 68 3.72 -7.08 -8.86
C ALA A 68 3.50 -7.66 -10.25
N LEU A 69 3.23 -6.81 -11.24
CA LEU A 69 2.97 -7.21 -12.61
C LEU A 69 4.23 -7.11 -13.50
N LYS A 70 5.43 -7.25 -12.93
CA LYS A 70 6.69 -7.26 -13.70
C LYS A 70 6.66 -8.21 -14.93
N PRO A 71 6.12 -9.45 -14.85
CA PRO A 71 5.99 -10.32 -16.03
C PRO A 71 5.07 -9.78 -17.15
N HIS A 72 4.21 -8.83 -16.81
CA HIS A 72 3.24 -8.17 -17.70
C HIS A 72 3.67 -6.76 -18.12
N ARG A 73 4.94 -6.39 -17.88
CA ARG A 73 5.48 -5.12 -18.40
C ARG A 73 5.93 -5.26 -19.84
N LEU A 74 5.91 -4.14 -20.55
CA LEU A 74 6.68 -3.94 -21.77
C LEU A 74 8.17 -3.95 -21.41
N PRO A 75 9.03 -4.66 -22.17
CA PRO A 75 10.44 -4.81 -21.84
C PRO A 75 11.24 -3.51 -21.96
N ASP A 76 10.79 -2.59 -22.82
CA ASP A 76 11.57 -1.42 -23.25
C ASP A 76 11.17 -0.11 -22.52
N ILE A 77 10.36 -0.20 -21.46
CA ILE A 77 9.95 0.97 -20.68
C ILE A 77 10.36 0.78 -19.23
N ASP A 78 11.37 1.52 -18.80
CA ASP A 78 11.75 1.63 -17.39
C ASP A 78 10.74 2.54 -16.68
N VAL A 79 10.26 2.12 -15.52
CA VAL A 79 9.31 2.91 -14.71
C VAL A 79 9.93 3.12 -13.35
N ARG A 80 10.22 4.38 -13.06
CA ARG A 80 10.80 4.83 -11.80
C ARG A 80 9.82 5.72 -11.07
N PHE A 81 9.93 5.69 -9.75
CA PHE A 81 9.01 6.38 -8.86
C PHE A 81 9.79 7.15 -7.82
N ALA A 82 9.40 8.40 -7.57
CA ALA A 82 9.88 9.18 -6.44
C ALA A 82 8.70 9.85 -5.74
N ALA A 83 8.73 9.80 -4.41
CA ALA A 83 7.65 10.25 -3.53
C ALA A 83 8.15 11.14 -2.39
N ASN A 84 9.34 10.86 -1.87
CA ASN A 84 9.92 11.57 -0.74
C ASN A 84 10.36 12.98 -1.16
N VAL A 85 10.25 13.95 -0.25
CA VAL A 85 10.78 15.31 -0.45
C VAL A 85 12.30 15.36 -0.24
N ASP A 86 12.87 14.34 0.40
CA ASP A 86 14.31 14.09 0.39
C ASP A 86 14.80 13.97 -1.07
N GLY A 87 15.67 14.90 -1.47
CA GLY A 87 16.14 15.03 -2.85
C GLY A 87 16.88 13.81 -3.39
N ALA A 88 17.36 12.91 -2.51
CA ALA A 88 17.96 11.64 -2.94
C ALA A 88 16.97 10.77 -3.75
N ASP A 89 15.69 10.71 -3.34
CA ASP A 89 14.69 9.84 -3.98
C ASP A 89 14.45 10.26 -5.44
N VAL A 90 14.30 11.57 -5.69
CA VAL A 90 14.12 12.09 -7.05
C VAL A 90 15.42 12.06 -7.87
N ALA A 91 16.59 12.23 -7.24
CA ALA A 91 17.88 12.11 -7.91
C ALA A 91 18.11 10.68 -8.42
N ASP A 92 17.89 9.67 -7.59
CA ASP A 92 17.97 8.26 -7.95
C ASP A 92 16.96 7.90 -9.06
N ALA A 93 15.75 8.48 -8.99
CA ALA A 93 14.72 8.26 -9.99
C ALA A 93 15.07 8.79 -11.39
N ILE A 94 15.92 9.82 -11.51
CA ILE A 94 16.35 10.35 -12.82
C ILE A 94 17.76 9.89 -13.24
N GLU A 95 18.51 9.23 -12.36
CA GLU A 95 19.91 8.87 -12.60
C GLU A 95 20.08 8.01 -13.86
N GLY A 96 20.95 8.45 -14.78
CA GLY A 96 21.30 7.71 -15.99
C GLY A 96 20.20 7.66 -17.06
N LEU A 97 19.06 8.35 -16.88
CA LEU A 97 18.03 8.46 -17.90
C LEU A 97 18.39 9.51 -18.97
N ASP A 98 17.89 9.35 -20.20
CA ASP A 98 17.91 10.40 -21.21
C ASP A 98 16.66 11.28 -21.07
N PRO A 99 16.77 12.57 -20.70
CA PRO A 99 15.61 13.45 -20.55
C PRO A 99 14.80 13.55 -21.85
N LYS A 100 15.43 13.41 -23.03
CA LYS A 100 14.72 13.48 -24.32
C LYS A 100 13.83 12.27 -24.60
N ARG A 101 14.06 11.16 -23.89
CA ARG A 101 13.29 9.91 -24.01
C ARG A 101 12.59 9.56 -22.69
N THR A 102 12.38 10.54 -21.82
CA THR A 102 11.72 10.36 -20.52
C THR A 102 10.38 11.10 -20.47
N LEU A 103 9.34 10.41 -20.00
CA LEU A 103 8.06 11.00 -19.61
C LEU A 103 8.03 11.26 -18.10
N LEU A 104 7.82 12.51 -17.72
CA LEU A 104 7.45 12.89 -16.36
C LEU A 104 5.93 12.80 -16.19
N ILE A 105 5.46 12.06 -15.18
CA ILE A 105 4.05 12.03 -14.75
C ILE A 105 3.94 12.64 -13.36
N VAL A 106 3.21 13.74 -13.23
CA VAL A 106 2.94 14.40 -11.93
C VAL A 106 1.56 14.02 -11.43
N VAL A 107 1.49 13.35 -10.28
CA VAL A 107 0.23 12.87 -9.69
C VAL A 107 -0.04 13.57 -8.36
N SER A 108 -0.98 14.50 -8.38
CA SER A 108 -1.42 15.23 -7.18
C SER A 108 -2.88 15.66 -7.32
N LYS A 109 -3.72 15.25 -6.35
CA LYS A 109 -5.16 15.58 -6.36
C LYS A 109 -5.40 17.08 -6.42
N THR A 110 -4.79 17.84 -5.53
CA THR A 110 -4.96 19.30 -5.45
C THR A 110 -4.00 20.07 -6.36
N PHE A 111 -3.00 19.38 -6.91
CA PHE A 111 -1.89 19.99 -7.63
C PHE A 111 -1.20 21.11 -6.83
N THR A 112 -1.12 20.92 -5.51
CA THR A 112 -0.45 21.84 -4.55
C THR A 112 0.34 21.07 -3.49
N THR A 113 0.46 19.75 -3.61
CA THR A 113 1.23 18.92 -2.68
C THR A 113 2.69 19.35 -2.73
N GLN A 114 3.22 19.87 -1.61
CA GLN A 114 4.53 20.50 -1.55
C GLN A 114 5.64 19.54 -1.99
N GLU A 115 5.63 18.31 -1.48
CA GLU A 115 6.63 17.28 -1.78
C GLU A 115 6.62 16.95 -3.28
N THR A 116 5.43 16.69 -3.83
CA THR A 116 5.27 16.33 -5.25
C THR A 116 5.65 17.47 -6.19
N LEU A 117 5.25 18.71 -5.91
CA LEU A 117 5.58 19.85 -6.78
C LEU A 117 7.06 20.22 -6.70
N THR A 118 7.69 20.12 -5.52
CA THR A 118 9.13 20.36 -5.37
C THR A 118 9.92 19.37 -6.24
N ASN A 119 9.57 18.08 -6.20
CA ASN A 119 10.17 17.08 -7.07
C ASN A 119 9.85 17.33 -8.55
N ALA A 120 8.61 17.73 -8.87
CA ALA A 120 8.22 18.01 -10.25
C ALA A 120 8.99 19.20 -10.84
N ASP A 121 9.22 20.26 -10.08
CA ASP A 121 10.01 21.41 -10.49
C ASP A 121 11.48 21.01 -10.70
N PHE A 122 12.03 20.18 -9.81
CA PHE A 122 13.38 19.64 -9.96
C PHE A 122 13.51 18.81 -11.24
N VAL A 123 12.65 17.81 -11.47
CA VAL A 123 12.71 16.98 -12.69
C VAL A 123 12.41 17.80 -13.94
N ARG A 124 11.49 18.76 -13.88
CA ARG A 124 11.23 19.67 -15.00
C ARG A 124 12.47 20.48 -15.36
N SER A 125 13.23 20.96 -14.37
CA SER A 125 14.47 21.71 -14.61
C SER A 125 15.57 20.84 -15.26
N TRP A 126 15.54 19.53 -15.02
CA TRP A 126 16.40 18.55 -15.70
C TRP A 126 16.05 18.36 -17.19
N GLY A 127 14.82 18.71 -17.59
CA GLY A 127 14.43 18.92 -18.99
C GLY A 127 13.80 17.73 -19.73
N PRO A 128 12.87 16.94 -19.12
CA PRO A 128 12.20 15.84 -19.80
C PRO A 128 11.41 16.35 -21.02
N ALA A 129 11.48 15.62 -22.13
CA ALA A 129 10.78 16.00 -23.36
C ALA A 129 9.25 15.88 -23.27
N HIS A 130 8.75 15.07 -22.32
CA HIS A 130 7.33 14.80 -22.19
C HIS A 130 6.86 14.97 -20.74
N ILE A 131 5.70 15.59 -20.58
CA ILE A 131 5.06 15.85 -19.29
C ILE A 131 3.58 15.48 -19.39
N ALA A 132 3.08 14.77 -18.39
CA ALA A 132 1.67 14.50 -18.16
C ALA A 132 1.31 14.71 -16.69
N ALA A 133 0.02 14.87 -16.40
CA ALA A 133 -0.46 14.98 -15.03
C ALA A 133 -1.75 14.21 -14.80
N ALA A 134 -1.89 13.62 -13.62
CA ALA A 134 -3.14 13.10 -13.10
C ALA A 134 -3.57 13.91 -11.87
N THR A 135 -4.74 14.53 -11.92
CA THR A 135 -5.16 15.51 -10.89
C THR A 135 -6.67 15.73 -10.84
N ALA A 136 -7.19 16.22 -9.71
CA ALA A 136 -8.55 16.78 -9.63
C ALA A 136 -8.55 18.31 -9.88
N ALA A 137 -7.40 18.92 -10.12
CA ALA A 137 -7.22 20.36 -10.34
C ALA A 137 -6.57 20.65 -11.71
N PRO A 138 -7.26 20.36 -12.85
CA PRO A 138 -6.68 20.47 -14.19
C PRO A 138 -6.17 21.89 -14.52
N ASP A 139 -6.85 22.94 -14.05
CA ASP A 139 -6.43 24.32 -14.30
C ASP A 139 -5.09 24.66 -13.64
N ARG A 140 -4.79 24.08 -12.46
CA ARG A 140 -3.49 24.24 -11.80
C ARG A 140 -2.39 23.51 -12.57
N ALA A 141 -2.67 22.31 -13.06
CA ALA A 141 -1.73 21.57 -13.91
C ALA A 141 -1.44 22.32 -15.23
N ARG A 142 -2.47 22.90 -15.85
CA ARG A 142 -2.32 23.76 -17.04
C ARG A 142 -1.47 24.99 -16.73
N THR A 143 -1.74 25.66 -15.61
CA THR A 143 -0.98 26.84 -15.16
C THR A 143 0.48 26.51 -14.89
N TRP A 144 0.76 25.35 -14.29
CA TRP A 144 2.11 24.88 -14.08
C TRP A 144 2.83 24.58 -15.41
N GLY A 145 2.11 24.20 -16.46
CA GLY A 145 2.66 24.06 -17.82
C GLY A 145 2.51 22.66 -18.42
N VAL A 146 1.63 21.82 -17.88
CA VAL A 146 1.29 20.53 -18.49
C VAL A 146 0.47 20.78 -19.76
N PRO A 147 0.81 20.17 -20.92
CA PRO A 147 -0.01 20.27 -22.12
C PRO A 147 -1.44 19.77 -21.87
N GLU A 148 -2.45 20.51 -22.33
CA GLU A 148 -3.87 20.21 -22.05
C GLU A 148 -4.29 18.78 -22.42
N GLY A 149 -3.81 18.29 -23.57
CA GLY A 149 -4.05 16.91 -24.02
C GLY A 149 -3.44 15.82 -23.13
N ASN A 150 -2.52 16.19 -22.22
CA ASN A 150 -1.81 15.28 -21.32
C ASN A 150 -2.24 15.47 -19.84
N ILE A 151 -3.36 16.16 -19.58
CA ILE A 151 -3.95 16.28 -18.24
C ILE A 151 -5.11 15.28 -18.11
N PHE A 152 -4.99 14.35 -17.16
CA PHE A 152 -5.93 13.26 -16.92
C PHE A 152 -6.68 13.48 -15.60
N PRO A 153 -7.94 13.95 -15.64
CA PRO A 153 -8.67 14.26 -14.42
C PRO A 153 -9.01 13.00 -13.60
N PHE A 154 -9.21 13.19 -12.30
CA PHE A 154 -9.97 12.29 -11.43
C PHE A 154 -10.77 13.11 -10.41
N TRP A 155 -11.64 12.46 -9.63
CA TRP A 155 -12.71 13.15 -8.90
C TRP A 155 -12.52 13.15 -7.38
N ASP A 156 -13.24 14.04 -6.71
CA ASP A 156 -13.17 14.18 -5.25
C ASP A 156 -13.66 12.97 -4.47
N TRP A 157 -14.59 12.20 -5.04
CA TRP A 157 -15.07 10.93 -4.49
C TRP A 157 -14.04 9.78 -4.60
N VAL A 158 -12.91 10.02 -5.26
CA VAL A 158 -11.74 9.15 -5.26
C VAL A 158 -10.82 9.56 -4.09
N GLY A 159 -10.82 8.72 -3.05
CA GLY A 159 -9.88 8.84 -1.93
C GLY A 159 -8.46 8.45 -2.38
N GLY A 160 -7.43 9.13 -1.87
CA GLY A 160 -6.05 8.92 -2.30
C GLY A 160 -5.59 7.46 -2.18
N ARG A 161 -5.80 6.83 -1.03
CA ARG A 161 -5.49 5.40 -0.78
C ARG A 161 -6.41 4.39 -1.50
N TYR A 162 -7.37 4.88 -2.29
CA TYR A 162 -8.26 4.09 -3.14
C TYR A 162 -8.17 4.53 -4.63
N SER A 163 -7.11 5.27 -5.00
CA SER A 163 -7.06 5.99 -6.27
C SER A 163 -6.37 5.24 -7.40
N LEU A 164 -5.71 4.10 -7.14
CA LEU A 164 -4.95 3.34 -8.13
C LEU A 164 -5.79 2.84 -9.32
N TRP A 165 -7.12 2.84 -9.20
CA TRP A 165 -8.04 2.47 -10.27
C TRP A 165 -8.28 3.60 -11.29
N SER A 166 -7.82 4.81 -10.98
CA SER A 166 -8.04 6.04 -11.76
C SER A 166 -6.82 6.42 -12.63
N SER A 167 -6.82 7.65 -13.14
CA SER A 167 -5.70 8.26 -13.86
C SER A 167 -4.40 8.34 -13.05
N VAL A 168 -4.48 8.20 -11.71
CA VAL A 168 -3.30 7.99 -10.84
C VAL A 168 -2.40 6.86 -11.33
N SER A 169 -2.94 5.83 -11.98
CA SER A 169 -2.15 4.71 -12.53
C SER A 169 -1.79 4.86 -14.01
N LEU A 170 -1.68 6.08 -14.53
CA LEU A 170 -1.26 6.32 -15.92
C LEU A 170 0.05 5.59 -16.28
N ALA A 171 1.03 5.57 -15.38
CA ALA A 171 2.27 4.82 -15.56
C ALA A 171 2.02 3.31 -15.81
N CYS A 172 1.03 2.73 -15.14
CA CYS A 172 0.65 1.33 -15.34
C CYS A 172 0.02 1.10 -16.71
N VAL A 173 -0.86 2.01 -17.17
CA VAL A 173 -1.46 1.92 -18.51
C VAL A 173 -0.40 2.02 -19.61
N ILE A 174 0.65 2.83 -19.39
CA ILE A 174 1.77 2.96 -20.32
C ILE A 174 2.64 1.70 -20.32
N ALA A 175 3.05 1.23 -19.15
CA ALA A 175 4.09 0.22 -19.01
C ALA A 175 3.61 -1.23 -19.10
N LEU A 176 2.31 -1.50 -18.87
CA LEU A 176 1.78 -2.86 -18.91
C LEU A 176 1.27 -3.24 -20.32
N LYS A 177 1.53 -4.47 -20.74
CA LYS A 177 1.09 -5.04 -22.03
C LYS A 177 -0.27 -5.73 -21.91
N ASP A 178 -0.81 -6.19 -23.04
CA ASP A 178 -1.97 -7.09 -23.13
C ASP A 178 -3.23 -6.58 -22.39
N ASN A 179 -3.41 -5.26 -22.34
CA ASN A 179 -4.48 -4.60 -21.58
C ASN A 179 -4.54 -5.06 -20.11
N SER A 180 -3.39 -5.35 -19.49
CA SER A 180 -3.32 -5.85 -18.12
C SER A 180 -3.97 -4.91 -17.10
N PHE A 181 -3.97 -3.60 -17.34
CA PHE A 181 -4.68 -2.65 -16.47
C PHE A 181 -6.20 -2.86 -16.54
N ASP A 182 -6.79 -3.10 -17.72
CA ASP A 182 -8.23 -3.40 -17.82
C ASP A 182 -8.58 -4.74 -17.18
N GLN A 183 -7.69 -5.75 -17.30
CA GLN A 183 -7.85 -7.03 -16.60
C GLN A 183 -7.82 -6.85 -15.07
N LEU A 184 -6.94 -5.98 -14.56
CA LEU A 184 -6.89 -5.60 -13.14
C LEU A 184 -8.21 -4.97 -12.69
N LEU A 185 -8.75 -4.01 -13.46
CA LEU A 185 -10.07 -3.41 -13.18
C LEU A 185 -11.17 -4.49 -13.18
N HIS A 186 -11.13 -5.40 -14.13
CA HIS A 186 -12.11 -6.49 -14.24
C HIS A 186 -12.10 -7.39 -12.99
N GLY A 187 -10.95 -7.90 -12.55
CA GLY A 187 -10.89 -8.76 -11.37
C GLY A 187 -11.31 -8.04 -10.07
N ALA A 188 -11.00 -6.75 -9.97
CA ALA A 188 -11.50 -5.93 -8.86
C ALA A 188 -13.03 -5.75 -8.90
N SER A 189 -13.61 -5.63 -10.10
CA SER A 189 -15.07 -5.62 -10.28
C SER A 189 -15.72 -6.95 -9.91
N GLU A 190 -15.08 -8.09 -10.17
CA GLU A 190 -15.61 -9.40 -9.75
C GLU A 190 -15.69 -9.50 -8.22
N MET A 191 -14.66 -8.99 -7.53
CA MET A 191 -14.67 -8.90 -6.07
C MET A 191 -15.72 -7.92 -5.54
N ASP A 192 -15.97 -6.80 -6.23
CA ASP A 192 -17.07 -5.88 -5.91
C ASP A 192 -18.44 -6.58 -5.98
N VAL A 193 -18.67 -7.37 -7.03
CA VAL A 193 -19.90 -8.14 -7.21
C VAL A 193 -20.05 -9.14 -6.07
N HIS A 194 -19.02 -9.95 -5.80
CA HIS A 194 -19.02 -10.91 -4.70
C HIS A 194 -19.33 -10.24 -3.35
N PHE A 195 -18.62 -9.15 -3.04
CA PHE A 195 -18.81 -8.43 -1.79
C PHE A 195 -20.24 -7.86 -1.64
N ARG A 196 -20.85 -7.42 -2.74
CA ARG A 196 -22.21 -6.86 -2.73
C ARG A 196 -23.29 -7.94 -2.62
N SER A 197 -23.12 -9.09 -3.26
CA SER A 197 -24.18 -10.10 -3.38
C SER A 197 -24.09 -11.25 -2.36
N ALA A 198 -22.90 -11.58 -1.87
CA ALA A 198 -22.73 -12.71 -0.97
C ALA A 198 -23.26 -12.40 0.44
N PRO A 199 -24.01 -13.32 1.08
CA PRO A 199 -24.40 -13.17 2.48
C PRO A 199 -23.13 -13.15 3.36
N PHE A 200 -23.17 -12.44 4.50
CA PHE A 200 -22.01 -12.21 5.37
C PHE A 200 -21.21 -13.49 5.66
N ALA A 201 -21.88 -14.60 6.00
CA ALA A 201 -21.25 -15.88 6.33
C ALA A 201 -20.51 -16.57 5.16
N ARG A 202 -20.66 -16.08 3.91
CA ARG A 202 -19.93 -16.54 2.72
C ARG A 202 -19.18 -15.40 2.01
N ASN A 203 -19.16 -14.22 2.61
CA ASN A 203 -18.52 -13.05 2.06
C ASN A 203 -17.08 -12.97 2.57
N VAL A 204 -16.14 -13.37 1.72
CA VAL A 204 -14.72 -13.53 2.08
C VAL A 204 -14.09 -12.25 2.67
N PRO A 205 -14.26 -11.04 2.09
CA PRO A 205 -13.83 -9.80 2.75
C PRO A 205 -14.46 -9.57 4.12
N ALA A 206 -15.76 -9.86 4.27
CA ALA A 206 -16.47 -9.63 5.53
C ALA A 206 -16.06 -10.61 6.63
N LEU A 207 -15.84 -11.88 6.28
CA LEU A 207 -15.30 -12.89 7.19
C LEU A 207 -13.88 -12.52 7.64
N ALA A 208 -13.02 -12.10 6.71
CA ALA A 208 -11.67 -11.64 7.03
C ALA A 208 -11.69 -10.44 7.99
N ALA A 209 -12.60 -9.48 7.76
CA ALA A 209 -12.80 -8.35 8.66
C ALA A 209 -13.27 -8.78 10.05
N ALA A 210 -14.21 -9.73 10.14
CA ALA A 210 -14.70 -10.26 11.41
C ALA A 210 -13.58 -10.97 12.20
N VAL A 211 -12.75 -11.77 11.52
CA VAL A 211 -11.58 -12.42 12.14
C VAL A 211 -10.60 -11.38 12.66
N GLN A 212 -10.29 -10.34 11.87
CA GLN A 212 -9.35 -9.30 12.30
C GLN A 212 -9.93 -8.46 13.46
N MET A 213 -11.23 -8.15 13.44
CA MET A 213 -11.90 -7.48 14.55
C MET A 213 -11.94 -8.35 15.81
N TRP A 214 -12.16 -9.67 15.70
CA TRP A 214 -12.09 -10.59 16.84
C TRP A 214 -10.70 -10.57 17.48
N ASN A 215 -9.65 -10.68 16.66
CA ASN A 215 -8.27 -10.57 17.13
C ASN A 215 -8.02 -9.23 17.83
N ARG A 216 -8.49 -8.12 17.25
CA ARG A 216 -8.18 -6.78 17.75
C ARG A 216 -8.97 -6.42 19.00
N GLU A 217 -10.28 -6.59 18.93
CA GLU A 217 -11.22 -6.09 19.92
C GLU A 217 -11.42 -7.09 21.06
N ALA A 218 -11.62 -8.38 20.74
CA ALA A 218 -11.91 -9.39 21.74
C ALA A 218 -10.66 -9.96 22.39
N LEU A 219 -9.59 -10.17 21.61
CA LEU A 219 -8.33 -10.75 22.08
C LEU A 219 -7.22 -9.72 22.34
N GLY A 220 -7.48 -8.43 22.08
CA GLY A 220 -6.56 -7.34 22.37
C GLY A 220 -5.33 -7.25 21.46
N ARG A 221 -5.23 -8.07 20.42
CA ARG A 221 -4.04 -8.17 19.54
C ARG A 221 -3.88 -6.90 18.71
N GLY A 222 -2.85 -6.11 19.01
CA GLY A 222 -2.65 -4.77 18.47
C GLY A 222 -1.86 -4.67 17.16
N SER A 223 -1.34 -5.78 16.67
CA SER A 223 -0.42 -5.83 15.54
C SER A 223 -0.78 -7.00 14.62
N TYR A 224 -0.60 -6.85 13.32
CA TYR A 224 -0.93 -7.83 12.28
C TYR A 224 0.21 -7.94 11.27
N ALA A 225 0.69 -9.16 11.03
CA ALA A 225 1.77 -9.42 10.09
C ALA A 225 1.22 -9.96 8.76
N LEU A 226 1.38 -9.21 7.67
CA LEU A 226 1.04 -9.63 6.31
C LEU A 226 2.29 -10.12 5.59
N ILE A 227 2.37 -11.44 5.34
CA ILE A 227 3.55 -12.10 4.79
C ILE A 227 3.21 -12.73 3.43
N PRO A 228 3.41 -11.99 2.33
CA PRO A 228 3.28 -12.59 1.01
C PRO A 228 4.45 -13.53 0.74
N TYR A 229 4.15 -14.80 0.47
CA TYR A 229 5.10 -15.76 -0.11
C TYR A 229 5.10 -15.62 -1.63
N SER A 230 5.46 -14.41 -2.05
CA SER A 230 5.64 -14.00 -3.43
C SER A 230 6.48 -12.73 -3.44
N GLU A 231 7.66 -12.78 -4.05
CA GLU A 231 8.55 -11.61 -4.14
C GLU A 231 7.88 -10.46 -4.92
N ARG A 232 7.01 -10.78 -5.87
CA ARG A 232 6.21 -9.80 -6.63
C ARG A 232 5.24 -9.02 -5.74
N LEU A 233 4.91 -9.51 -4.55
CA LEU A 233 4.06 -8.80 -3.59
C LEU A 233 4.86 -8.17 -2.44
N ARG A 234 6.19 -7.99 -2.56
CA ARG A 234 7.02 -7.38 -1.50
C ARG A 234 6.55 -5.98 -1.08
N LEU A 235 5.89 -5.23 -1.96
CA LEU A 235 5.36 -3.89 -1.68
C LEU A 235 3.92 -3.90 -1.11
N LEU A 236 3.26 -5.06 -1.09
CA LEU A 236 1.88 -5.17 -0.59
C LEU A 236 1.77 -4.74 0.89
N PRO A 237 2.68 -5.12 1.81
CA PRO A 237 2.61 -4.67 3.20
C PRO A 237 2.64 -3.14 3.35
N ALA A 238 3.47 -2.45 2.57
CA ALA A 238 3.55 -0.98 2.59
C ALA A 238 2.27 -0.32 2.02
N TYR A 239 1.70 -0.89 0.96
CA TYR A 239 0.39 -0.46 0.47
C TYR A 239 -0.71 -0.65 1.54
N MET A 240 -0.71 -1.80 2.21
CA MET A 240 -1.69 -2.16 3.24
C MET A 240 -1.58 -1.30 4.50
N GLN A 241 -0.38 -0.85 4.86
CA GLN A 241 -0.19 0.14 5.93
C GLN A 241 -1.03 1.39 5.67
N GLN A 242 -0.92 1.96 4.47
CA GLN A 242 -1.74 3.12 4.14
C GLN A 242 -3.23 2.78 4.08
N LEU A 243 -3.59 1.70 3.36
CA LEU A 243 -4.99 1.35 3.17
C LEU A 243 -5.71 1.14 4.50
N GLU A 244 -5.15 0.35 5.42
CA GLU A 244 -5.82 0.00 6.68
C GLU A 244 -5.63 1.04 7.77
N MET A 245 -4.40 1.51 8.00
CA MET A 245 -4.09 2.35 9.15
C MET A 245 -4.60 3.77 8.94
N GLU A 246 -4.49 4.33 7.73
CA GLU A 246 -5.04 5.67 7.44
C GLU A 246 -6.57 5.65 7.39
N SER A 247 -7.17 4.54 6.94
CA SER A 247 -8.63 4.39 6.93
C SER A 247 -9.20 4.21 8.33
N ASN A 248 -8.69 3.21 9.08
CA ASN A 248 -9.33 2.72 10.28
C ASN A 248 -8.60 3.09 11.58
N GLY A 249 -7.43 3.73 11.52
CA GLY A 249 -6.71 4.31 12.66
C GLY A 249 -7.41 5.54 13.24
N LYS A 250 -8.65 5.37 13.69
CA LYS A 250 -9.55 6.45 14.13
C LYS A 250 -9.90 6.28 15.60
N ARG A 251 -10.16 7.40 16.27
CA ARG A 251 -10.55 7.46 17.70
C ARG A 251 -11.98 7.96 17.94
N VAL A 252 -12.70 8.34 16.88
CA VAL A 252 -14.04 8.92 16.94
C VAL A 252 -14.97 8.11 16.05
N THR A 253 -16.17 7.84 16.54
CA THR A 253 -17.26 7.22 15.79
C THR A 253 -17.78 8.16 14.70
N ARG A 254 -18.57 7.62 13.76
CA ARG A 254 -19.28 8.44 12.76
C ARG A 254 -20.22 9.50 13.37
N GLY A 255 -20.68 9.29 14.60
CA GLY A 255 -21.54 10.22 15.33
C GLY A 255 -20.79 11.27 16.17
N GLY A 256 -19.45 11.30 16.12
CA GLY A 256 -18.65 12.29 16.86
C GLY A 256 -18.28 11.90 18.29
N ALA A 257 -18.76 10.75 18.80
CA ALA A 257 -18.38 10.25 20.12
C ALA A 257 -17.02 9.54 20.09
N SER A 258 -16.24 9.65 21.17
CA SER A 258 -15.01 8.86 21.36
C SER A 258 -15.27 7.36 21.31
N LEU A 259 -14.36 6.60 20.71
CA LEU A 259 -14.42 5.14 20.72
C LEU A 259 -14.08 4.57 22.11
N ALA A 260 -14.90 3.61 22.57
CA ALA A 260 -14.66 2.85 23.80
C ALA A 260 -13.76 1.61 23.59
N ARG A 261 -13.52 1.24 22.32
CA ARG A 261 -12.84 0.02 21.90
C ARG A 261 -11.94 0.30 20.69
N PRO A 262 -10.84 -0.43 20.49
CA PRO A 262 -9.94 -0.19 19.38
C PRO A 262 -10.59 -0.50 18.03
N SER A 263 -10.26 0.29 17.01
CA SER A 263 -10.80 0.21 15.65
C SER A 263 -9.88 -0.52 14.66
N ALA A 264 -8.57 -0.46 14.87
CA ALA A 264 -7.55 -1.08 14.02
C ALA A 264 -6.30 -1.45 14.83
N GLY A 265 -5.49 -2.37 14.28
CA GLY A 265 -4.13 -2.64 14.74
C GLY A 265 -3.08 -2.11 13.75
N VAL A 266 -1.81 -2.28 14.09
CA VAL A 266 -0.69 -1.93 13.22
C VAL A 266 -0.47 -3.06 12.21
N THR A 267 -0.63 -2.77 10.92
CA THR A 267 -0.35 -3.72 9.84
C THR A 267 1.08 -3.54 9.36
N TRP A 268 1.83 -4.62 9.21
CA TRP A 268 3.22 -4.59 8.75
C TRP A 268 3.62 -5.93 8.14
N GLY A 269 4.80 -6.00 7.53
CA GLY A 269 5.32 -7.26 7.01
C GLY A 269 6.37 -7.08 5.92
N ALA A 270 6.78 -8.20 5.36
CA ALA A 270 7.74 -8.29 4.26
C ALA A 270 7.50 -9.59 3.49
N ALA A 271 8.09 -9.71 2.29
CA ALA A 271 7.99 -10.95 1.52
C ALA A 271 8.64 -12.14 2.25
N GLY A 272 7.95 -13.28 2.22
CA GLY A 272 8.54 -14.58 2.56
C GLY A 272 9.44 -15.07 1.41
N THR A 273 10.57 -15.73 1.67
CA THR A 273 11.05 -16.20 2.98
C THR A 273 11.95 -15.19 3.72
N ASN A 274 12.24 -14.01 3.16
CA ASN A 274 13.12 -13.01 3.80
C ASN A 274 12.62 -12.63 5.20
N ALA A 275 11.31 -12.44 5.34
CA ALA A 275 10.66 -12.20 6.64
C ALA A 275 10.98 -13.27 7.69
N GLN A 276 11.11 -14.55 7.29
CA GLN A 276 11.42 -15.64 8.20
C GLN A 276 12.79 -15.51 8.86
N HIS A 277 13.74 -14.93 8.13
CA HIS A 277 15.10 -14.72 8.59
C HIS A 277 15.30 -13.34 9.23
N SER A 278 14.20 -12.67 9.58
CA SER A 278 14.18 -11.34 10.18
C SER A 278 13.42 -11.36 11.51
N PHE A 279 12.10 -11.24 11.45
CA PHE A 279 11.27 -10.98 12.63
C PHE A 279 10.38 -12.16 13.05
N PHE A 280 10.47 -13.31 12.35
CA PHE A 280 9.70 -14.50 12.73
C PHE A 280 10.07 -15.04 14.12
N GLN A 281 11.27 -14.73 14.63
CA GLN A 281 11.64 -14.96 16.03
C GLN A 281 10.59 -14.36 16.99
N LEU A 282 10.20 -13.10 16.76
CA LEU A 282 9.17 -12.43 17.55
C LEU A 282 7.80 -13.08 17.36
N LEU A 283 7.45 -13.45 16.12
CA LEU A 283 6.15 -14.08 15.84
C LEU A 283 5.99 -15.42 16.57
N HIS A 284 7.08 -16.19 16.73
CA HIS A 284 7.05 -17.52 17.37
C HIS A 284 7.23 -17.51 18.87
N GLN A 285 8.13 -16.68 19.41
CA GLN A 285 8.54 -16.73 20.81
C GLN A 285 8.38 -15.38 21.54
N GLY A 286 7.81 -14.37 20.89
CA GLY A 286 7.44 -13.11 21.53
C GLY A 286 6.27 -13.30 22.51
N VAL A 287 6.27 -12.53 23.60
CA VAL A 287 5.24 -12.59 24.65
C VAL A 287 3.85 -12.20 24.10
N GLU A 288 3.81 -11.15 23.27
CA GLU A 288 2.57 -10.75 22.61
C GLU A 288 2.35 -11.56 21.33
N GLU A 289 1.15 -12.08 21.16
CA GLU A 289 0.76 -12.75 19.93
C GLU A 289 0.46 -11.74 18.82
N ILE A 290 1.06 -11.97 17.65
CA ILE A 290 0.84 -11.19 16.44
C ILE A 290 0.22 -12.13 15.40
N PRO A 291 -1.07 -11.97 15.06
CA PRO A 291 -1.71 -12.74 14.00
C PRO A 291 -0.99 -12.57 12.66
N VAL A 292 -0.83 -13.69 11.95
CA VAL A 292 -0.07 -13.75 10.70
C VAL A 292 -0.99 -14.11 9.53
N GLU A 293 -1.04 -13.28 8.49
CA GLU A 293 -1.68 -13.60 7.22
C GLU A 293 -0.63 -13.97 6.18
N LEU A 294 -0.72 -15.20 5.65
CA LEU A 294 0.16 -15.75 4.64
C LEU A 294 -0.54 -15.69 3.28
N VAL A 295 0.03 -14.96 2.32
CA VAL A 295 -0.54 -14.85 0.96
C VAL A 295 0.29 -15.67 -0.02
N LEU A 296 -0.35 -16.58 -0.75
CA LEU A 296 0.29 -17.54 -1.65
C LEU A 296 -0.41 -17.53 -3.02
N PHE A 297 0.35 -17.89 -4.04
CA PHE A 297 -0.19 -18.26 -5.35
C PHE A 297 0.13 -19.70 -5.63
N LYS A 298 -0.84 -20.48 -6.11
CA LYS A 298 -0.63 -21.86 -6.48
C LYS A 298 0.33 -21.94 -7.67
N ASP A 299 0.02 -21.32 -8.79
CA ASP A 299 0.73 -21.37 -10.07
C ASP A 299 1.27 -19.98 -10.49
N GLY A 300 1.87 -19.88 -11.68
CA GLY A 300 2.40 -18.61 -12.21
C GLY A 300 3.73 -18.15 -11.59
N HIS A 301 4.51 -19.07 -11.01
CA HIS A 301 5.81 -18.77 -10.41
C HIS A 301 6.91 -18.59 -11.45
N GLU A 302 7.74 -17.59 -11.24
CA GLU A 302 8.98 -17.39 -12.02
C GLU A 302 10.11 -18.29 -11.49
N GLY A 303 10.98 -18.76 -12.39
CA GLY A 303 12.10 -19.63 -12.04
C GLY A 303 11.75 -21.13 -12.03
N PRO A 304 12.67 -21.99 -11.57
CA PRO A 304 12.51 -23.44 -11.68
C PRO A 304 11.50 -24.00 -10.66
N PRO A 305 10.79 -25.10 -10.95
CA PRO A 305 9.79 -25.70 -10.06
C PRO A 305 10.29 -26.02 -8.64
N ALA A 306 11.58 -26.32 -8.48
CA ALA A 306 12.21 -26.58 -7.19
C ALA A 306 12.15 -25.37 -6.23
N HIS A 307 12.15 -24.14 -6.74
CA HIS A 307 12.01 -22.94 -5.91
C HIS A 307 10.59 -22.86 -5.33
N ARG A 308 9.57 -23.10 -6.16
CA ARG A 308 8.16 -23.11 -5.75
C ARG A 308 7.91 -24.14 -4.64
N ALA A 309 8.42 -25.37 -4.80
CA ALA A 309 8.26 -26.42 -3.78
C ALA A 309 8.86 -26.00 -2.42
N LYS A 310 10.06 -25.40 -2.43
CA LYS A 310 10.70 -24.89 -1.21
C LYS A 310 9.94 -23.72 -0.59
N LEU A 311 9.41 -22.81 -1.41
CA LEU A 311 8.61 -21.67 -0.95
C LEU A 311 7.35 -22.15 -0.22
N PHE A 312 6.62 -23.11 -0.80
CA PHE A 312 5.42 -23.67 -0.18
C PHE A 312 5.71 -24.50 1.06
N ALA A 313 6.77 -25.33 1.03
CA ALA A 313 7.21 -26.05 2.21
C ALA A 313 7.47 -25.10 3.38
N ASN A 314 8.11 -23.97 3.11
CA ASN A 314 8.34 -22.91 4.09
C ASN A 314 7.04 -22.26 4.58
N ALA A 315 6.14 -21.82 3.70
CA ALA A 315 4.85 -21.25 4.11
C ALA A 315 4.02 -22.20 5.00
N LEU A 316 3.88 -23.45 4.57
CA LEU A 316 3.13 -24.46 5.31
C LEU A 316 3.81 -24.83 6.62
N ALA A 317 5.15 -24.93 6.63
CA ALA A 317 5.91 -25.18 7.86
C ALA A 317 5.74 -24.04 8.86
N GLN A 318 5.72 -22.78 8.42
CA GLN A 318 5.52 -21.64 9.32
C GLN A 318 4.10 -21.60 9.89
N ALA A 319 3.07 -21.80 9.06
CA ALA A 319 1.69 -21.91 9.55
C ALA A 319 1.55 -23.05 10.57
N ARG A 320 2.14 -24.21 10.27
CA ARG A 320 2.15 -25.36 11.18
C ARG A 320 2.88 -25.05 12.47
N ALA A 321 4.07 -24.45 12.41
CA ALA A 321 4.88 -24.14 13.59
C ALA A 321 4.16 -23.16 14.53
N LEU A 322 3.51 -22.14 13.98
CA LEU A 322 2.66 -21.21 14.74
C LEU A 322 1.52 -21.94 15.46
N MET A 323 0.89 -22.92 14.80
CA MET A 323 -0.21 -23.68 15.39
C MET A 323 0.25 -24.71 16.44
N VAL A 324 1.25 -25.54 16.13
CA VAL A 324 1.56 -26.74 16.92
C VAL A 324 2.64 -26.55 17.98
N GLY A 325 3.54 -25.57 17.78
CA GLY A 325 4.67 -25.36 18.68
C GLY A 325 5.60 -26.58 18.82
N LYS A 326 6.32 -26.60 19.94
CA LYS A 326 7.23 -27.65 20.39
C LYS A 326 7.39 -27.52 21.91
N SER A 327 6.96 -28.54 22.65
CA SER A 327 7.07 -28.55 24.11
C SER A 327 8.53 -28.59 24.58
N GLU A 328 8.77 -28.17 25.81
CA GLU A 328 10.09 -28.21 26.45
C GLU A 328 10.66 -29.64 26.50
N ASP A 329 9.83 -30.63 26.83
CA ASP A 329 10.23 -32.03 26.84
C ASP A 329 10.67 -32.53 25.46
N ALA A 330 9.94 -32.14 24.40
CA ALA A 330 10.30 -32.48 23.03
C ALA A 330 11.61 -31.79 22.62
N ALA A 331 11.80 -30.52 22.99
CA ALA A 331 13.03 -29.79 22.72
C ALA A 331 14.24 -30.40 23.45
N ARG A 332 14.07 -30.80 24.72
CA ARG A 332 15.08 -31.50 25.52
C ARG A 332 15.45 -32.85 24.91
N ALA A 333 14.45 -33.68 24.59
CA ALA A 333 14.67 -34.99 23.98
C ALA A 333 15.40 -34.87 22.63
N GLU A 334 15.03 -33.89 21.80
CA GLU A 334 15.71 -33.61 20.52
C GLU A 334 17.20 -33.25 20.73
N MET A 335 17.53 -32.47 21.77
CA MET A 335 18.90 -32.08 22.07
C MET A 335 19.76 -33.26 22.54
N ILE A 336 19.22 -34.09 23.43
CA ILE A 336 19.91 -35.30 23.92
C ILE A 336 20.16 -36.25 22.74
N ALA A 337 19.16 -36.45 21.87
CA ALA A 337 19.30 -37.28 20.67
C ALA A 337 20.37 -36.76 19.69
N LYS A 338 20.65 -35.45 19.70
CA LYS A 338 21.72 -34.81 18.91
C LYS A 338 23.09 -34.81 19.62
N GLY A 339 23.23 -35.51 20.76
CA GLY A 339 24.49 -35.70 21.47
C GLY A 339 24.81 -34.62 22.51
N MET A 340 23.85 -33.76 22.88
CA MET A 340 24.02 -32.79 23.97
C MET A 340 23.95 -33.50 25.34
N SER A 341 24.72 -33.04 26.32
CA SER A 341 24.62 -33.56 27.69
C SER A 341 23.24 -33.27 28.29
N ALA A 342 22.81 -34.08 29.25
CA ALA A 342 21.51 -33.92 29.89
C ALA A 342 21.40 -32.56 30.61
N GLU A 343 22.46 -32.12 31.29
CA GLU A 343 22.49 -30.85 32.01
C GLU A 343 22.31 -29.67 31.06
N GLU A 344 23.03 -29.67 29.93
CA GLU A 344 22.96 -28.60 28.94
C GLU A 344 21.62 -28.63 28.19
N ALA A 345 21.09 -29.81 27.90
CA ALA A 345 19.77 -29.96 27.30
C ALA A 345 18.65 -29.43 28.21
N VAL A 346 18.71 -29.66 29.52
CA VAL A 346 17.76 -29.08 30.48
C VAL A 346 17.87 -27.55 30.49
N ARG A 347 19.10 -27.01 30.55
CA ARG A 347 19.34 -25.57 30.56
C ARG A 347 18.80 -24.86 29.31
N LEU A 348 18.94 -25.50 28.14
CA LEU A 348 18.54 -24.92 26.85
C LEU A 348 17.09 -25.20 26.45
N ALA A 349 16.41 -26.15 27.08
CA ALA A 349 15.08 -26.58 26.65
C ALA A 349 14.06 -25.42 26.66
N PRO A 350 13.97 -24.57 27.70
CA PRO A 350 13.04 -23.44 27.70
C PRO A 350 13.27 -22.46 26.53
N HIS A 351 14.52 -22.26 26.12
CA HIS A 351 14.87 -21.38 25.01
C HIS A 351 14.49 -21.96 23.63
N ARG A 352 14.30 -23.28 23.54
CA ARG A 352 13.96 -24.00 22.30
C ARG A 352 12.52 -24.50 22.27
N THR A 353 11.74 -24.16 23.29
CA THR A 353 10.29 -24.35 23.35
C THR A 353 9.60 -23.35 22.43
N PHE A 354 8.57 -23.81 21.74
CA PHE A 354 7.65 -22.99 20.98
C PHE A 354 6.26 -23.24 21.55
N GLU A 355 5.60 -22.21 22.06
CA GLU A 355 4.29 -22.39 22.71
C GLU A 355 3.22 -22.94 21.75
N GLY A 356 3.32 -22.60 20.47
CA GLY A 356 2.23 -22.89 19.52
C GLY A 356 1.00 -22.06 19.85
N ASP A 357 -0.17 -22.52 19.36
CA ASP A 357 -1.46 -21.82 19.53
C ASP A 357 -1.45 -20.35 19.08
N ARG A 358 -0.67 -20.05 18.04
CA ARG A 358 -0.55 -18.71 17.44
C ARG A 358 -1.34 -18.62 16.15
N THR A 359 -2.11 -17.56 16.03
CA THR A 359 -3.10 -17.38 14.97
C THR A 359 -2.43 -17.11 13.63
N SER A 360 -2.81 -17.90 12.62
CA SER A 360 -2.46 -17.61 11.24
C SER A 360 -3.62 -17.87 10.27
N THR A 361 -3.63 -17.14 9.16
CA THR A 361 -4.57 -17.33 8.04
C THR A 361 -3.76 -17.56 6.77
N ILE A 362 -4.19 -18.50 5.94
CA ILE A 362 -3.64 -18.70 4.60
C ILE A 362 -4.66 -18.21 3.57
N LEU A 363 -4.25 -17.22 2.77
CA LEU A 363 -4.95 -16.78 1.58
C LEU A 363 -4.20 -17.30 0.35
N CYS A 364 -4.84 -18.18 -0.41
CA CYS A 364 -4.25 -18.79 -1.60
C CYS A 364 -5.10 -18.47 -2.85
N MET A 365 -4.45 -17.99 -3.91
CA MET A 365 -5.05 -17.78 -5.23
C MET A 365 -4.40 -18.70 -6.26
N ASP A 366 -5.06 -18.92 -7.40
CA ASP A 366 -4.50 -19.82 -8.42
C ASP A 366 -3.24 -19.28 -9.08
N ALA A 367 -3.16 -18.00 -9.44
CA ALA A 367 -1.94 -17.38 -9.99
C ALA A 367 -1.96 -15.86 -9.80
N LEU A 368 -0.80 -15.22 -9.79
CA LEU A 368 -0.70 -13.76 -9.78
C LEU A 368 -0.88 -13.21 -11.21
N THR A 369 -2.13 -13.18 -11.67
CA THR A 369 -2.51 -12.50 -12.92
C THR A 369 -2.93 -11.06 -12.62
N PRO A 370 -3.04 -10.17 -13.63
CA PRO A 370 -3.56 -8.83 -13.42
C PRO A 370 -4.98 -8.85 -12.79
N ALA A 371 -5.87 -9.70 -13.27
CA ALA A 371 -7.20 -9.87 -12.68
C ALA A 371 -7.15 -10.35 -11.21
N ALA A 372 -6.31 -11.35 -10.92
CA ALA A 372 -6.16 -11.85 -9.55
C ALA A 372 -5.60 -10.78 -8.60
N LEU A 373 -4.64 -9.97 -9.05
CA LEU A 373 -4.13 -8.83 -8.27
C LEU A 373 -5.23 -7.79 -8.02
N GLY A 374 -6.06 -7.50 -9.02
CA GLY A 374 -7.19 -6.59 -8.89
C GLY A 374 -8.20 -7.08 -7.85
N ALA A 375 -8.57 -8.36 -7.94
CA ALA A 375 -9.45 -9.00 -6.98
C ALA A 375 -8.86 -9.00 -5.56
N LEU A 376 -7.55 -9.24 -5.41
CA LEU A 376 -6.86 -9.23 -4.12
C LEU A 376 -6.88 -7.84 -3.46
N ILE A 377 -6.56 -6.79 -4.22
CA ILE A 377 -6.57 -5.42 -3.69
C ILE A 377 -8.00 -5.02 -3.32
N ALA A 378 -8.99 -5.30 -4.17
CA ALA A 378 -10.40 -5.04 -3.86
C ALA A 378 -10.89 -5.85 -2.63
N PHE A 379 -10.40 -7.08 -2.44
CA PHE A 379 -10.68 -7.86 -1.24
C PHE A 379 -10.22 -7.12 0.03
N TYR A 380 -9.01 -6.56 0.01
CA TYR A 380 -8.49 -5.79 1.14
C TYR A 380 -9.26 -4.47 1.33
N GLU A 381 -9.62 -3.76 0.27
CA GLU A 381 -10.44 -2.55 0.38
C GLU A 381 -11.78 -2.82 1.06
N HIS A 382 -12.46 -3.92 0.70
CA HIS A 382 -13.73 -4.32 1.29
C HIS A 382 -13.57 -4.88 2.71
N ARG A 383 -12.45 -5.54 3.01
CA ARG A 383 -12.08 -5.92 4.39
C ARG A 383 -11.97 -4.66 5.25
N THR A 384 -11.18 -3.69 4.81
CA THR A 384 -10.99 -2.40 5.50
C THR A 384 -12.32 -1.67 5.70
N PHE A 385 -13.16 -1.60 4.66
CA PHE A 385 -14.49 -1.01 4.76
C PHE A 385 -15.35 -1.74 5.81
N THR A 386 -15.38 -3.07 5.79
CA THR A 386 -16.19 -3.85 6.72
C THR A 386 -15.72 -3.67 8.17
N GLN A 387 -14.40 -3.62 8.42
CA GLN A 387 -13.87 -3.30 9.74
C GLN A 387 -14.33 -1.93 10.23
N GLY A 388 -14.28 -0.91 9.35
CA GLY A 388 -14.75 0.44 9.68
C GLY A 388 -16.23 0.48 10.04
N VAL A 389 -17.06 -0.28 9.31
CA VAL A 389 -18.48 -0.44 9.62
C VAL A 389 -18.69 -1.11 10.98
N LEU A 390 -17.98 -2.21 11.26
CA LEU A 390 -18.08 -2.94 12.54
C LEU A 390 -17.61 -2.10 13.74
N ALA A 391 -16.58 -1.28 13.54
CA ALA A 391 -16.06 -0.34 14.54
C ALA A 391 -16.90 0.94 14.66
N GLY A 392 -17.78 1.22 13.71
CA GLY A 392 -18.65 2.41 13.71
C GLY A 392 -17.92 3.72 13.40
N ILE A 393 -16.88 3.69 12.56
CA ILE A 393 -16.01 4.83 12.21
C ILE A 393 -16.16 5.28 10.76
N ASN A 394 -15.61 6.45 10.42
CA ASN A 394 -15.45 6.88 9.02
C ASN A 394 -14.10 6.40 8.48
N SER A 395 -14.11 5.46 7.53
CA SER A 395 -12.89 4.92 6.91
C SER A 395 -12.29 5.80 5.82
N PHE A 396 -12.96 6.89 5.44
CA PHE A 396 -12.67 7.57 4.17
C PHE A 396 -12.14 9.00 4.31
N ASP A 397 -12.13 9.55 5.53
CA ASP A 397 -11.43 10.80 5.87
C ASP A 397 -10.01 10.52 6.42
N GLN A 398 -9.23 11.59 6.63
CA GLN A 398 -7.87 11.51 7.20
C GLN A 398 -7.43 12.78 7.93
N TRP A 399 -8.29 13.40 8.74
CA TRP A 399 -7.99 14.65 9.47
C TRP A 399 -6.70 14.63 10.30
N GLY A 400 -6.24 13.43 10.72
CA GLY A 400 -5.01 13.26 11.50
C GLY A 400 -3.72 13.70 10.79
N VAL A 401 -3.74 13.97 9.48
CA VAL A 401 -2.54 14.40 8.72
C VAL A 401 -2.36 15.92 8.66
N GLU A 402 -3.34 16.71 9.12
CA GLU A 402 -3.34 18.17 8.91
C GLU A 402 -2.40 18.91 9.85
N LEU A 403 -2.43 18.58 11.16
CA LEU A 403 -1.63 19.26 12.17
C LEU A 403 -0.14 19.25 11.86
N GLY A 404 0.39 18.10 11.42
CA GLY A 404 1.79 17.98 11.04
C GLY A 404 2.17 18.85 9.84
N LYS A 405 1.27 19.00 8.86
CA LYS A 405 1.48 19.87 7.69
C LYS A 405 1.47 21.35 8.07
N GLU A 406 0.52 21.75 8.92
CA GLU A 406 0.46 23.12 9.44
C GLU A 406 1.74 23.48 10.21
N MET A 407 2.19 22.60 11.10
CA MET A 407 3.43 22.77 11.84
C MET A 407 4.64 22.83 10.90
N ALA A 408 4.77 21.91 9.93
CA ALA A 408 5.88 21.92 8.98
C ALA A 408 5.97 23.23 8.16
N ASN A 409 4.82 23.77 7.73
CA ASN A 409 4.77 25.05 7.01
C ASN A 409 5.30 26.21 7.87
N GLN A 410 4.97 26.24 9.16
CA GLN A 410 5.48 27.26 10.09
C GLN A 410 6.98 27.12 10.33
N LEU A 411 7.53 25.90 10.24
CA LEU A 411 8.94 25.61 10.51
C LEU A 411 9.86 25.75 9.28
N THR A 412 9.31 25.77 8.07
CA THR A 412 10.09 25.87 6.83
C THR A 412 10.89 27.17 6.74
N ALA A 413 10.23 28.32 6.96
CA ALA A 413 10.89 29.62 6.89
C ALA A 413 12.00 29.78 7.96
N PRO A 414 11.78 29.42 9.24
CA PRO A 414 12.86 29.38 10.24
C PRO A 414 14.08 28.58 9.78
N LEU A 415 13.89 27.37 9.26
CA LEU A 415 14.99 26.50 8.81
C LEU A 415 15.77 27.09 7.61
N GLN A 416 15.13 27.96 6.83
CA GLN A 416 15.76 28.72 5.72
C GLN A 416 16.36 30.07 6.16
N GLY A 417 16.46 30.33 7.47
CA GLY A 417 17.05 31.56 8.02
C GLY A 417 16.06 32.72 8.22
N GLY A 418 14.76 32.46 8.11
CA GLY A 418 13.68 33.42 8.40
C GLY A 418 13.44 33.67 9.90
N ALA A 419 12.34 34.32 10.26
CA ALA A 419 11.98 34.51 11.67
C ALA A 419 11.40 33.24 12.31
N GLU A 420 11.67 33.02 13.60
CA GLU A 420 11.08 31.92 14.38
C GLU A 420 9.68 32.30 14.92
N PRO A 421 8.71 31.36 14.97
CA PRO A 421 7.46 31.55 15.70
C PRO A 421 7.69 31.87 17.19
N GLN A 422 6.81 32.66 17.79
CA GLN A 422 6.95 33.09 19.19
C GLN A 422 6.60 32.01 20.22
N ASP A 423 5.90 30.97 19.81
CA ASP A 423 5.29 29.93 20.64
C ASP A 423 5.94 28.54 20.47
N LEU A 424 7.19 28.49 20.01
CA LEU A 424 7.93 27.23 19.90
C LEU A 424 8.23 26.61 21.27
N ASP A 425 8.01 25.30 21.38
CA ASP A 425 8.50 24.53 22.52
C ASP A 425 10.04 24.43 22.50
N ALA A 426 10.63 24.21 23.67
CA ALA A 426 12.09 24.21 23.85
C ALA A 426 12.82 23.14 23.01
N SER A 427 12.18 22.01 22.74
CA SER A 427 12.78 20.94 21.92
C SER A 427 12.85 21.39 20.46
N THR A 428 11.74 21.88 19.92
CA THR A 428 11.67 22.35 18.53
C THR A 428 12.61 23.52 18.27
N ALA A 429 12.64 24.52 19.18
CA ALA A 429 13.57 25.65 19.07
C ALA A 429 15.04 25.20 19.07
N ALA A 430 15.41 24.26 19.95
CA ALA A 430 16.77 23.72 20.01
C ALA A 430 17.18 23.01 18.71
N TRP A 431 16.26 22.29 18.06
CA TRP A 431 16.55 21.64 16.78
C TRP A 431 16.64 22.61 15.62
N ILE A 432 15.78 23.64 15.56
CA ILE A 432 15.91 24.72 14.55
C ILE A 432 17.29 25.37 14.66
N GLY A 433 17.72 25.70 15.88
CA GLY A 433 19.05 26.28 16.11
C GLY A 433 20.20 25.40 15.62
N ARG A 434 20.06 24.07 15.64
CA ARG A 434 21.07 23.10 15.16
C ARG A 434 21.01 22.84 13.66
N LEU A 435 19.82 22.84 13.07
CA LEU A 435 19.58 22.43 11.68
C LEU A 435 19.65 23.59 10.69
N ARG A 436 19.55 24.83 11.18
CA ARG A 436 19.76 26.01 10.35
C ARG A 436 21.13 25.96 9.67
N PRO A 437 21.23 26.32 8.38
CA PRO A 437 22.51 26.48 7.73
C PRO A 437 23.37 27.46 8.53
N ASN A 438 24.57 27.04 8.91
CA ASN A 438 25.58 28.00 9.35
C ASN A 438 25.81 28.97 8.20
N ARG A 439 25.64 30.27 8.44
CA ARG A 439 25.84 31.32 7.44
C ARG A 439 27.23 31.26 6.81
#